data_AF-I1XM70-F1
#
_entry.id   AF-I1XM70-F1
#
_cell.length_a   1.000
_cell.length_b   1.000
_cell.length_c   1.000
_cell.angle_alpha   90.00
_cell.angle_beta   90.00
_cell.angle_gamma   90.00
#
_symmetry.space_group_name_H-M   'P 1'
#
loop_
_entity.id
_entity.type
_entity.pdbx_description
1 polymer ?
#
loop_
_entity_poly.entity_id
_entity_poly.type
_entity_poly.pdbx_seq_one_letter_code
_entity_poly.pdbx_strand_id
1 'polypeptide(L)'
;MGYRFESYSDGTTEKDPTGVLGYETNYNLNSRLNLFHDLTYYPSFSSPGQNYLLVTNFGAEMPITNDEAWKLRASLRSQYNSQPALDAETTDTNYRLNLVYDWE
;
A
#
# COMPACT_ATOMS: atom_id res chain seq x y z
N MET A 1 3.68 -4.56 15.16
CA MET A 1 4.67 -5.65 15.00
C MET A 1 4.00 -6.80 14.29
N GLY A 2 4.72 -7.50 13.43
CA GLY A 2 4.19 -8.62 12.65
C GLY A 2 5.19 -9.77 12.56
N TYR A 3 4.78 -10.82 11.87
CA TYR A 3 5.64 -11.95 11.55
C TYR A 3 5.58 -12.18 10.04
N ARG A 4 6.73 -12.16 9.37
CA ARG A 4 6.81 -12.37 7.92
C ARG A 4 7.38 -13.75 7.63
N PHE A 5 6.74 -14.44 6.69
CA PHE A 5 7.21 -15.70 6.13
C PHE A 5 7.34 -15.51 4.62
N GLU A 6 8.50 -15.85 4.08
CA GLU A 6 8.76 -15.79 2.64
C GLU A 6 9.42 -17.09 2.18
N SER A 7 8.97 -17.62 1.05
CA SER A 7 9.50 -18.84 0.46
C SER A 7 10.06 -18.52 -0.92
N TYR A 8 11.27 -18.97 -1.17
CA TYR A 8 12.00 -18.74 -2.41
C TYR A 8 11.91 -19.95 -3.34
N SER A 9 12.05 -19.74 -4.65
CA SER A 9 11.94 -20.80 -5.65
C SER A 9 13.08 -21.82 -5.59
N ASP A 10 14.20 -21.48 -4.93
CA ASP A 10 15.31 -22.40 -4.62
C ASP A 10 15.05 -23.31 -3.40
N GLY A 11 13.86 -23.20 -2.78
CA GLY A 11 13.46 -23.98 -1.62
C GLY A 11 13.93 -23.39 -0.28
N THR A 12 14.64 -22.26 -0.28
CA THR A 12 14.95 -21.55 0.96
C THR A 12 13.71 -20.85 1.51
N THR A 13 13.65 -20.68 2.83
CA THR A 13 12.55 -19.95 3.49
C THR A 13 13.13 -18.97 4.49
N GLU A 14 12.63 -17.74 4.48
CA GLU A 14 12.97 -16.74 5.47
C GLU A 14 11.79 -16.50 6.41
N LYS A 15 12.12 -16.38 7.70
CA LYS A 15 11.18 -16.14 8.79
C LYS A 15 11.76 -15.05 9.66
N ASP A 16 11.05 -13.94 9.78
CA ASP A 16 11.56 -12.82 10.59
C ASP A 16 10.41 -12.08 11.28
N PRO A 17 10.51 -11.81 12.59
CA PRO A 17 9.71 -10.75 13.19
C PRO A 17 9.98 -9.41 12.49
N THR A 18 8.91 -8.67 12.23
CA THR A 18 8.97 -7.40 11.48
C THR A 18 8.34 -6.25 12.23
N GLY A 19 8.95 -5.08 12.09
CA GLY A 19 8.35 -3.81 12.49
C GLY A 19 7.21 -3.44 11.54
N VAL A 20 6.31 -2.56 11.99
CA VAL A 20 5.32 -1.93 11.12
C VAL A 20 5.31 -0.45 11.47
N LEU A 21 5.69 0.39 10.52
CA LEU A 21 5.64 1.85 10.63
C LEU A 21 4.77 2.37 9.51
N GLY A 22 3.67 3.03 9.85
CA GLY A 22 2.72 3.55 8.89
C GLY A 22 2.47 5.03 9.11
N TYR A 23 2.22 5.76 8.03
CA TYR A 23 1.53 7.03 8.10
C TYR A 23 0.41 7.08 7.06
N GLU A 24 -0.64 7.80 7.42
CA GLU A 24 -1.75 8.12 6.54
C GLU A 24 -1.95 9.63 6.55
N THR A 25 -2.23 10.20 5.39
CA THR A 25 -2.61 11.59 5.25
C THR A 25 -3.78 11.72 4.29
N ASN A 26 -4.72 12.58 4.65
CA ASN A 26 -5.87 12.95 3.84
C ASN A 26 -5.83 14.46 3.65
N TYR A 27 -6.02 14.91 2.41
CA TYR A 27 -5.91 16.30 2.02
C TYR A 27 -7.08 16.69 1.12
N ASN A 28 -7.98 17.50 1.67
CA ASN A 28 -9.08 18.08 0.93
C ASN A 28 -8.55 19.24 0.07
N LEU A 29 -8.35 18.99 -1.22
CA LEU A 29 -7.90 20.02 -2.17
C LEU A 29 -8.99 21.09 -2.36
N ASN A 30 -10.26 20.66 -2.37
CA ASN A 30 -11.44 21.52 -2.40
C ASN A 30 -12.68 20.73 -1.90
N SER A 31 -13.88 21.32 -2.00
CA SER A 31 -15.13 20.69 -1.56
C SER A 31 -15.56 19.45 -2.34
N ARG A 32 -14.85 19.07 -3.40
CA ARG A 32 -15.17 17.94 -4.29
C ARG A 32 -13.99 17.02 -4.58
N LEU A 33 -12.79 17.32 -4.10
CA LEU A 33 -11.62 16.50 -4.40
C LEU A 33 -10.82 16.29 -3.11
N ASN A 34 -10.84 15.05 -2.64
CA ASN A 34 -10.01 14.60 -1.53
C ASN A 34 -8.85 13.77 -2.09
N LEU A 35 -7.65 14.06 -1.63
CA LEU A 35 -6.45 13.27 -1.92
C LEU A 35 -6.11 12.45 -0.68
N PHE A 36 -5.74 11.20 -0.87
CA PHE A 36 -5.24 10.36 0.21
C PHE A 36 -3.88 9.79 -0.15
N HIS A 37 -3.06 9.60 0.87
CA HIS A 37 -1.80 8.90 0.74
C HIS A 37 -1.54 8.10 2.01
N ASP A 38 -1.31 6.81 1.84
CA ASP A 38 -0.80 5.93 2.88
C ASP A 38 0.56 5.36 2.48
N LEU A 39 1.45 5.26 3.46
CA LEU A 39 2.73 4.59 3.34
C LEU A 39 2.90 3.68 4.54
N THR A 40 3.22 2.42 4.28
CA THR A 40 3.63 1.48 5.31
C THR A 40 4.98 0.87 5.00
N TYR A 41 5.87 0.92 5.99
CA TYR A 41 7.20 0.36 5.96
C TYR A 41 7.30 -0.83 6.91
N TYR A 42 7.76 -1.97 6.40
CA TYR A 42 7.92 -3.22 7.13
C TYR A 42 9.40 -3.63 7.13
N PRO A 43 10.20 -3.15 8.09
CA PRO A 43 11.59 -3.60 8.23
C PRO A 43 11.64 -4.98 8.89
N SER A 44 12.51 -5.85 8.38
CA SER A 44 13.00 -7.01 9.13
C SER A 44 13.70 -6.54 10.42
N PHE A 45 13.55 -7.26 11.53
CA PHE A 45 14.34 -6.95 12.73
C PHE A 45 15.77 -7.48 12.65
N SER A 46 16.02 -8.57 11.92
CA SER A 46 17.37 -9.09 11.74
C SER A 46 18.23 -8.22 10.81
N SER A 47 17.64 -7.60 9.79
CA SER A 47 18.32 -6.78 8.78
C SER A 47 17.49 -5.56 8.32
N PRO A 48 17.20 -4.58 9.21
CA PRO A 48 16.21 -3.51 8.95
C PRO A 48 16.46 -2.60 7.75
N GLY A 49 17.71 -2.50 7.27
CA GLY A 49 18.09 -1.67 6.12
C GLY A 49 18.34 -2.44 4.83
N GLN A 50 18.37 -3.77 4.88
CA GLN A 50 18.64 -4.62 3.71
C GLN A 50 17.40 -5.42 3.31
N ASN A 51 16.59 -5.78 4.28
CA ASN A 51 15.39 -6.58 4.10
C ASN A 51 14.16 -5.80 4.59
N TYR A 52 13.38 -5.26 3.66
CA TYR A 52 12.20 -4.50 3.97
C TYR A 52 11.17 -4.52 2.84
N LEU A 53 9.92 -4.28 3.22
CA LEU A 53 8.82 -4.06 2.29
C LEU A 53 8.29 -2.64 2.46
N LEU A 54 8.12 -1.93 1.36
CA LEU A 54 7.48 -0.63 1.32
C LEU A 54 6.16 -0.74 0.55
N VAL A 55 5.06 -0.31 1.15
CA VAL A 55 3.75 -0.25 0.51
C VAL A 55 3.29 1.19 0.51
N THR A 56 3.07 1.76 -0.66
CA THR A 56 2.47 3.08 -0.83
C THR A 56 1.16 2.96 -1.59
N ASN A 57 0.17 3.73 -1.18
CA ASN A 57 -1.05 3.91 -1.95
C ASN A 57 -1.41 5.39 -1.96
N PHE A 58 -1.50 5.92 -3.17
CA PHE A 58 -1.85 7.31 -3.45
C PHE A 58 -3.13 7.31 -4.24
N GLY A 59 -4.05 8.21 -3.92
CA GLY A 59 -5.24 8.34 -4.74
C GLY A 59 -6.04 9.60 -4.48
N ALA A 60 -7.11 9.69 -5.25
CA ALA A 60 -8.03 10.79 -5.22
C ALA A 60 -9.47 10.26 -5.25
N GLU A 61 -10.33 11.00 -4.58
CA GLU A 61 -11.76 10.74 -4.49
C GLU A 61 -12.54 11.96 -4.89
N MET A 62 -13.58 11.75 -5.68
CA MET A 62 -14.48 12.81 -6.12
C MET A 62 -15.93 12.33 -6.00
N PRO A 63 -16.79 13.02 -5.22
CA PRO A 63 -18.21 12.74 -5.20
C PRO A 63 -18.81 13.09 -6.57
N ILE A 64 -19.62 12.18 -7.09
CA ILE A 64 -20.33 12.33 -8.36
C ILE A 64 -21.80 12.69 -8.17
N THR A 65 -22.31 12.58 -6.93
CA THR A 65 -23.64 13.01 -6.53
C THR A 65 -23.54 14.15 -5.51
N ASN A 66 -24.60 14.96 -5.40
CA ASN A 66 -24.64 16.12 -4.49
C ASN A 66 -24.76 15.72 -3.02
N ASP A 67 -25.31 14.55 -2.74
CA ASP A 67 -25.40 13.94 -1.41
C ASP A 67 -24.12 13.19 -1.02
N GLU A 68 -23.08 13.23 -1.87
CA GLU A 68 -21.79 12.56 -1.70
C GLU A 68 -21.84 11.04 -1.52
N ALA A 69 -23.03 10.42 -1.64
CA ALA A 69 -23.23 9.00 -1.45
C ALA A 69 -22.47 8.15 -2.49
N TRP A 70 -22.25 8.69 -3.69
CA TRP A 70 -21.44 8.05 -4.72
C TRP A 70 -20.17 8.84 -4.99
N LYS A 71 -19.05 8.12 -5.02
CA LYS A 71 -17.70 8.67 -5.27
C LYS A 71 -16.98 7.87 -6.34
N LEU A 72 -16.24 8.57 -7.19
CA LEU A 72 -15.23 7.96 -8.04
C LEU A 72 -13.90 7.98 -7.30
N ARG A 73 -13.25 6.82 -7.14
CA ARG A 73 -11.93 6.69 -6.53
C ARG A 73 -10.92 6.18 -7.55
N ALA A 74 -9.91 6.99 -7.84
CA ALA A 74 -8.75 6.57 -8.63
C ALA A 74 -7.55 6.43 -7.69
N SER A 75 -6.82 5.32 -7.77
CA SER A 75 -5.65 5.11 -6.93
C SER A 75 -4.55 4.31 -7.60
N LEU A 76 -3.33 4.53 -7.13
CA LEU A 76 -2.13 3.80 -7.47
C LEU A 76 -1.59 3.20 -6.18
N ARG A 77 -1.49 1.87 -6.13
CA ARG A 77 -0.83 1.15 -5.05
C ARG A 77 0.45 0.54 -5.57
N SER A 78 1.58 0.87 -4.98
CA SER A 78 2.86 0.27 -5.29
C SER A 78 3.43 -0.45 -4.07
N GLN A 79 4.00 -1.63 -4.32
CA GLN A 79 4.66 -2.45 -3.33
C GLN A 79 6.08 -2.73 -3.81
N TYR A 80 7.06 -2.33 -3.01
CA TYR A 80 8.48 -2.54 -3.27
C TYR A 80 9.07 -3.49 -2.23
N ASN A 81 9.63 -4.62 -2.69
CA ASN A 81 10.38 -5.56 -1.88
C ASN A 81 11.87 -5.43 -2.18
N SER A 82 12.69 -5.15 -1.16
CA SER A 82 14.15 -5.02 -1.33
C SER A 82 14.86 -6.35 -1.56
N GLN A 83 14.22 -7.47 -1.21
CA GLN A 83 14.72 -8.82 -1.38
C GLN A 83 13.60 -9.74 -1.91
N PRO A 84 13.15 -9.52 -3.16
CA PRO A 84 12.11 -10.36 -3.73
C PRO A 84 12.60 -11.80 -3.91
N ALA A 85 11.67 -12.73 -4.07
CA ALA A 85 12.01 -14.09 -4.46
C ALA A 85 12.75 -14.14 -5.81
N LEU A 86 13.53 -15.19 -6.04
CA LEU A 86 14.17 -15.42 -7.34
C LEU A 86 13.08 -15.51 -8.42
N ASP A 87 13.26 -14.76 -9.50
CA ASP A 87 12.32 -14.54 -10.61
C ASP A 87 11.10 -13.64 -10.30
N ALA A 88 11.01 -13.06 -9.10
CA ALA A 88 9.99 -12.06 -8.77
C ALA A 88 10.51 -10.63 -8.98
N GLU A 89 9.62 -9.76 -9.49
CA GLU A 89 9.92 -8.34 -9.65
C GLU A 89 10.04 -7.64 -8.29
N THR A 90 10.96 -6.68 -8.20
CA THR A 90 11.15 -5.88 -6.97
C THR A 90 9.96 -4.97 -6.68
N THR A 91 9.21 -4.58 -7.72
CA THR A 91 8.14 -3.60 -7.61
C THR A 91 6.88 -4.12 -8.30
N ASP A 92 5.77 -4.17 -7.57
CA ASP A 92 4.44 -4.42 -8.12
C ASP A 92 3.57 -3.16 -7.97
N THR A 93 3.05 -2.65 -9.08
CA THR A 93 2.23 -1.43 -9.11
C THR A 93 0.88 -1.71 -9.75
N ASN A 94 -0.17 -1.38 -8.99
CA ASN A 94 -1.56 -1.60 -9.36
C ASN A 94 -2.29 -0.25 -9.48
N TYR A 95 -2.93 -0.04 -10.64
CA TYR A 95 -3.80 1.11 -10.89
C TYR A 95 -5.25 0.67 -10.72
N ARG A 96 -6.04 1.45 -9.98
CA ARG A 96 -7.43 1.12 -9.66
C ARG A 96 -8.33 2.30 -9.96
N LEU A 97 -9.48 2.00 -10.54
CA LEU A 97 -10.59 2.92 -10.70
C LEU A 97 -11.83 2.24 -10.14
N ASN A 98 -12.39 2.81 -9.06
CA ASN A 98 -13.52 2.24 -8.35
C ASN A 98 -14.68 3.23 -8.34
N LEU A 99 -15.89 2.70 -8.48
CA LEU A 99 -17.10 3.39 -8.07
C LEU A 99 -17.41 2.96 -6.63
N VAL A 100 -17.44 3.93 -5.71
CA VAL A 100 -17.63 3.72 -4.28
C VAL A 100 -18.98 4.28 -3.88
N TYR A 101 -19.72 3.50 -3.11
CA TYR A 101 -20.97 3.94 -2.49
C TYR A 101 -20.76 3.95 -0.97
N ASP A 102 -20.97 5.11 -0.35
CA ASP A 102 -20.90 5.28 1.09
C ASP A 102 -22.32 5.22 1.66
N TRP A 103 -22.65 4.11 2.33
CA TRP A 103 -23.85 4.00 3.15
C TRP A 103 -23.56 4.66 4.51
N GLU A 104 -24.34 5.68 4.88
CA GLU A 104 -24.35 6.19 6.26
C GLU A 104 -24.74 5.09 7.28
#